data_AF-A0A8T5REK9-F1
#
_entry.id   AF-A0A8T5REK9-F1
#
_cell.length_a   1.000
_cell.length_b   1.000
_cell.length_c   1.000
_cell.angle_alpha   90.00
_cell.angle_beta   90.00
_cell.angle_gamma   90.00
#
_symmetry.space_group_name_H-M   'P 1'
#
loop_
_entity.id
_entity.type
_entity.pdbx_description
1 polymer ?
#
loop_
_entity_poly.entity_id
_entity_poly.type
_entity_poly.pdbx_seq_one_letter_code
_entity_poly.pdbx_strand_id
1 'polypeptide(L)'
;MLNQPPIFLGGQGGIVGPSRIGYKTVIAAGVIYRGDCPQGHKLLMGKEPQKEDMDFYPGLYWSVKRRVINCIEYIANIIALRQWYLIVRSKFYQGSEMEKLLFEGAVEKIELIFNERIKRFKQLANKMEKSIELYNSIMGNKVSEELLNQKRELLENIQKIEKGFNECLSYSGDEKMKDEFLNAIDTTNRDYINIIQNLNEHNLKVGTSWLSSIIENTRNTILKYLPSFI
;
A
#
# COMPACT_ATOMS: atom_id res chain seq x y z
N MET A 1 5.37 -13.26 1.48
CA MET A 1 5.38 -14.75 1.41
C MET A 1 4.37 -15.31 2.41
N LEU A 2 3.82 -16.50 2.16
CA LEU A 2 2.74 -17.12 2.97
C LEU A 2 3.23 -17.80 4.27
N ASN A 3 4.42 -17.43 4.75
CA ASN A 3 5.10 -18.01 5.91
C ASN A 3 5.27 -17.02 7.07
N GLN A 4 4.56 -15.88 7.02
CA GLN A 4 4.66 -14.85 8.05
C GLN A 4 3.53 -15.01 9.09
N PRO A 5 3.81 -14.84 10.39
CA PRO A 5 2.75 -14.81 11.40
C PRO A 5 1.71 -13.72 11.10
N PRO A 6 0.42 -13.98 11.33
CA PRO A 6 -0.65 -13.05 10.96
C PRO A 6 -0.56 -11.74 11.76
N ILE A 7 -1.27 -10.73 11.24
CA ILE A 7 -1.61 -9.52 11.99
C ILE A 7 -2.93 -9.80 12.69
N PHE A 8 -2.98 -9.60 14.01
CA PHE A 8 -4.19 -9.82 14.81
C PHE A 8 -4.81 -8.50 15.25
N LEU A 9 -6.10 -8.33 14.98
CA LEU A 9 -6.91 -7.24 15.52
C LEU A 9 -7.82 -7.81 16.61
N GLY A 10 -7.59 -7.39 17.86
CA GLY A 10 -8.41 -7.80 18.99
C GLY A 10 -9.88 -7.40 18.83
N GLY A 11 -10.75 -8.15 19.50
CA GLY A 11 -12.19 -7.91 19.46
C GLY A 11 -12.56 -6.48 19.84
N GLN A 12 -13.61 -5.95 19.22
CA GLN A 12 -14.09 -4.57 19.44
C GLN A 12 -13.01 -3.48 19.19
N GLY A 13 -11.95 -3.81 18.43
CA GLY A 13 -10.92 -2.86 17.99
C GLY A 13 -11.19 -2.31 16.60
N GLY A 14 -10.34 -1.38 16.15
CA GLY A 14 -10.38 -0.83 14.81
C GLY A 14 -9.03 -0.29 14.36
N ILE A 15 -8.87 -0.16 13.04
CA ILE A 15 -7.69 0.47 12.43
C ILE A 15 -8.17 1.63 11.58
N VAL A 16 -7.53 2.79 11.73
CA VAL A 16 -7.82 3.96 10.91
C VAL A 16 -6.75 4.08 9.85
N GLY A 17 -7.15 3.85 8.60
CA GLY A 17 -6.28 3.90 7.44
C GLY A 17 -6.06 5.32 6.88
N PRO A 18 -5.06 5.48 6.00
CA PRO A 18 -4.10 4.46 5.57
C PRO A 18 -3.02 4.24 6.64
N SER A 19 -2.81 2.97 7.02
CA SER A 19 -1.86 2.57 8.07
C SER A 19 -1.05 1.36 7.64
N ARG A 20 0.23 1.32 8.02
CA ARG A 20 1.18 0.24 7.69
C ARG A 20 1.41 -0.63 8.92
N ILE A 21 1.00 -1.88 8.86
CA ILE A 21 1.14 -2.83 9.96
C ILE A 21 1.94 -4.04 9.46
N GLY A 22 3.08 -4.30 10.09
CA GLY A 22 3.92 -5.45 9.79
C GLY A 22 3.39 -6.73 10.45
N TYR A 23 3.83 -7.87 9.93
CA TYR A 23 3.47 -9.19 10.43
C TYR A 23 3.81 -9.40 11.91
N LYS A 24 3.16 -10.39 12.53
CA LYS A 24 3.30 -10.70 13.97
C LYS A 24 2.93 -9.53 14.90
N THR A 25 2.11 -8.60 14.42
CA THR A 25 1.57 -7.50 15.22
C THR A 25 0.23 -7.88 15.80
N VAL A 26 0.03 -7.60 17.09
CA VAL A 26 -1.23 -7.78 17.80
C VAL A 26 -1.72 -6.40 18.21
N ILE A 27 -2.91 -6.01 17.77
CA ILE A 27 -3.62 -4.82 18.27
C ILE A 27 -4.56 -5.30 19.36
N ALA A 28 -4.45 -4.73 20.57
CA ALA A 28 -5.24 -5.18 21.71
C ALA A 28 -6.75 -4.96 21.50
N ALA A 29 -7.57 -5.73 22.21
CA ALA A 29 -9.02 -5.57 22.18
C ALA A 29 -9.45 -4.17 22.64
N GLY A 30 -10.51 -3.63 22.05
CA GLY A 30 -11.01 -2.28 22.35
C GLY A 30 -10.14 -1.12 21.84
N VAL A 31 -9.05 -1.40 21.12
CA VAL A 31 -8.14 -0.35 20.62
C VAL A 31 -8.53 0.14 19.23
N ILE A 32 -8.73 1.46 19.08
CA ILE A 32 -8.76 2.13 17.78
C ILE A 32 -7.35 2.63 17.45
N TYR A 33 -6.62 1.88 16.63
CA TYR A 33 -5.23 2.20 16.28
C TYR A 33 -5.17 3.16 15.09
N ARG A 34 -4.41 4.27 15.24
CA ARG A 34 -4.28 5.35 14.24
C ARG A 34 -2.86 5.55 13.69
N GLY A 35 -1.91 4.76 14.19
CA GLY A 35 -0.48 4.87 13.86
C GLY A 35 -0.03 3.87 12.81
N ASP A 36 1.29 3.76 12.67
CA ASP A 36 1.96 2.74 11.85
C ASP A 36 2.87 1.87 12.71
N CYS A 37 3.00 0.61 12.33
CA CYS A 37 3.93 -0.37 12.89
C CYS A 37 4.56 -1.21 11.75
N PRO A 38 5.28 -0.61 10.79
CA PRO A 38 5.81 -1.32 9.62
C PRO A 38 6.81 -2.42 9.99
N GLN A 39 7.52 -2.29 11.11
CA GLN A 39 8.47 -3.29 11.61
C GLN A 39 7.81 -4.60 12.07
N GLY A 40 6.50 -4.59 12.33
CA GLY A 40 5.79 -5.74 12.88
C GLY A 40 6.21 -6.08 14.31
N HIS A 41 5.93 -7.31 14.75
CA HIS A 41 6.47 -7.91 15.98
C HIS A 41 6.17 -7.12 17.27
N LYS A 42 4.99 -6.50 17.37
CA LYS A 42 4.61 -5.67 18.52
C LYS A 42 3.20 -5.96 19.02
N LEU A 43 3.02 -5.77 20.33
CA LEU A 43 1.70 -5.59 20.94
C LEU A 43 1.39 -4.08 20.97
N LEU A 44 0.37 -3.68 20.22
CA LEU A 44 -0.07 -2.29 20.12
C LEU A 44 -1.20 -2.05 21.10
N MET A 45 -0.87 -1.33 22.16
CA MET A 45 -1.83 -0.79 23.12
C MET A 45 -2.37 0.54 22.60
N GLY A 46 -3.62 0.87 22.96
CA GLY A 46 -4.21 2.17 22.62
C GLY A 46 -3.33 3.32 23.13
N LYS A 47 -3.25 4.40 22.36
CA LYS A 47 -2.64 5.65 22.83
C LYS A 47 -3.70 6.47 23.56
N GLU A 48 -3.29 7.17 24.62
CA GLU A 48 -4.14 8.19 25.22
C GLU A 48 -4.57 9.21 24.16
N PRO A 49 -5.83 9.66 24.16
CA PRO A 49 -6.29 10.73 23.27
C PRO A 49 -5.49 12.01 23.56
N GLN A 50 -5.33 12.85 22.53
CA GLN A 50 -4.83 14.22 22.72
C GLN A 50 -5.74 14.94 23.73
N LYS A 51 -5.13 15.63 24.70
CA LYS A 51 -5.83 16.23 25.86
C LYS A 51 -6.43 17.61 25.57
N GLU A 52 -6.24 18.14 24.36
CA GLU A 52 -6.66 19.49 24.01
C GLU A 52 -7.70 19.46 22.89
N ASP A 53 -8.80 20.17 23.12
CA ASP A 53 -9.80 20.45 22.11
C ASP A 53 -9.22 21.47 21.10
N MET A 54 -9.42 21.19 19.81
CA MET A 54 -9.01 22.09 18.73
C MET A 54 -10.23 22.45 17.89
N ASP A 55 -10.22 23.68 17.37
CA ASP A 55 -11.22 24.12 16.41
C ASP A 55 -11.24 23.20 15.17
N PHE A 56 -12.43 22.75 14.81
CA PHE A 56 -12.65 21.90 13.66
C PHE A 56 -12.94 22.75 12.42
N TYR A 57 -12.05 22.69 11.44
CA TYR A 57 -12.21 23.37 10.15
C TYR A 57 -12.51 22.36 9.04
N PRO A 58 -13.78 22.25 8.58
CA PRO A 58 -14.15 21.30 7.55
C PRO A 58 -13.38 21.49 6.23
N GLY A 59 -12.67 20.46 5.81
CA GLY A 59 -11.87 20.47 4.58
C GLY A 59 -10.41 20.89 4.78
N LEU A 60 -10.02 21.28 5.99
CA LEU A 60 -8.62 21.55 6.32
C LEU A 60 -7.87 20.25 6.64
N TYR A 61 -6.68 20.11 6.04
CA TYR A 61 -5.75 19.04 6.34
C TYR A 61 -4.51 19.63 7.02
N TRP A 62 -4.34 19.31 8.30
CA TRP A 62 -3.18 19.71 9.12
C TRP A 62 -1.92 18.91 8.84
N SER A 63 -2.06 17.76 8.18
CA SER A 63 -0.93 16.95 7.69
C SER A 63 -1.36 16.12 6.50
N VAL A 64 -0.47 15.96 5.52
CA VAL A 64 -0.73 15.18 4.31
C VAL A 64 0.37 14.14 4.05
N LYS A 65 1.62 14.41 4.45
CA LYS A 65 2.79 13.54 4.21
C LYS A 65 2.53 12.07 4.52
N ARG A 66 2.26 11.74 5.78
CA ARG A 66 1.99 10.35 6.22
C ARG A 66 0.90 9.67 5.39
N ARG A 67 -0.22 10.38 5.16
CA ARG A 67 -1.38 9.83 4.45
C ARG A 67 -1.04 9.50 3.00
N VAL A 68 -0.37 10.43 2.31
CA VAL A 68 0.04 10.27 0.92
C VAL A 68 1.04 9.13 0.77
N ILE A 69 2.09 9.11 1.60
CA ILE A 69 3.09 8.02 1.59
C ILE A 69 2.43 6.66 1.83
N ASN A 70 1.58 6.54 2.85
CA ASN A 70 0.91 5.26 3.12
C ASN A 70 -0.06 4.83 2.00
N CYS A 71 -0.70 5.78 1.30
CA CYS A 71 -1.48 5.45 0.11
C CYS A 71 -0.61 4.96 -1.05
N ILE A 72 0.56 5.58 -1.28
CA ILE A 72 1.52 5.15 -2.31
C ILE A 72 1.99 3.73 -2.01
N GLU A 73 2.38 3.45 -0.75
CA GLU A 73 2.77 2.11 -0.31
C GLU A 73 1.65 1.09 -0.56
N TYR A 74 0.40 1.45 -0.22
CA TYR A 74 -0.73 0.56 -0.39
C TYR A 74 -0.97 0.22 -1.87
N ILE A 75 -0.99 1.22 -2.75
CA ILE A 75 -1.17 1.01 -4.19
C ILE A 75 0.00 0.20 -4.77
N ALA A 76 1.24 0.48 -4.36
CA ALA A 76 2.41 -0.29 -4.78
C ALA A 76 2.32 -1.77 -4.38
N ASN A 77 1.82 -2.07 -3.18
CA ASN A 77 1.58 -3.44 -2.73
C ASN A 77 0.44 -4.13 -3.53
N ILE A 78 -0.59 -3.39 -3.96
CA ILE A 78 -1.64 -3.92 -4.85
C ILE A 78 -1.05 -4.30 -6.22
N ILE A 79 -0.16 -3.47 -6.77
CA ILE A 79 0.54 -3.76 -8.03
C ILE A 79 1.40 -5.03 -7.87
N ALA A 80 2.18 -5.13 -6.80
CA ALA A 80 2.98 -6.32 -6.50
C ALA A 80 2.10 -7.58 -6.33
N LEU A 81 0.95 -7.46 -5.66
CA LEU A 81 -0.02 -8.55 -5.53
C LEU A 81 -0.59 -8.96 -6.89
N ARG A 82 -0.91 -8.01 -7.77
CA ARG A 82 -1.35 -8.31 -9.15
C ARG A 82 -0.31 -9.10 -9.91
N GLN A 83 0.96 -8.69 -9.85
CA GLN A 83 2.07 -9.41 -10.50
C GLN A 83 2.26 -10.82 -9.93
N TRP A 84 2.16 -10.98 -8.61
CA TRP A 84 2.15 -12.30 -7.97
C TRP A 84 1.04 -13.20 -8.53
N TYR A 85 -0.17 -12.66 -8.72
CA TYR A 85 -1.26 -13.43 -9.30
C TYR A 85 -0.97 -13.83 -10.75
N LEU A 86 -0.56 -12.88 -11.58
CA LEU A 86 -0.34 -13.10 -13.01
C LEU A 86 0.84 -14.05 -13.30
N ILE A 87 1.91 -13.97 -12.52
CA ILE A 87 3.19 -14.62 -12.83
C ILE A 87 3.38 -15.92 -12.05
N VAL A 88 3.03 -15.93 -10.76
CA VAL A 88 3.25 -17.08 -9.87
C VAL A 88 1.97 -17.87 -9.71
N ARG A 89 0.91 -17.23 -9.24
CA ARG A 89 -0.32 -17.91 -8.86
C ARG A 89 -1.02 -18.56 -10.06
N SER A 90 -1.00 -17.92 -11.22
CA SER A 90 -1.56 -18.44 -12.49
C SER A 90 -1.05 -19.83 -12.86
N LYS A 91 0.21 -20.17 -12.52
CA LYS A 91 0.80 -21.47 -12.81
C LYS A 91 0.13 -22.63 -12.06
N PHE A 92 -0.64 -22.33 -11.01
CA PHE A 92 -1.39 -23.32 -10.22
C PHE A 92 -2.83 -23.53 -10.70
N TYR A 93 -3.31 -22.76 -11.69
CA TYR A 93 -4.69 -22.82 -12.22
C TYR A 93 -4.74 -23.42 -13.64
N GLN A 94 -4.05 -24.56 -13.86
CA GLN A 94 -3.89 -25.19 -15.18
C GLN A 94 -4.83 -26.39 -15.44
N GLY A 95 -5.80 -26.66 -14.58
CA GLY A 95 -6.66 -27.84 -14.68
C GLY A 95 -7.97 -27.60 -15.39
N SER A 96 -8.94 -27.02 -14.68
CA SER A 96 -10.35 -26.96 -15.10
C SER A 96 -10.80 -25.58 -15.57
N GLU A 97 -11.89 -25.52 -16.33
CA GLU A 97 -12.56 -24.26 -16.68
C GLU A 97 -12.95 -23.45 -15.44
N MET A 98 -13.41 -24.13 -14.38
CA MET A 98 -13.73 -23.50 -13.10
C MET A 98 -12.50 -22.86 -12.44
N GLU A 99 -11.34 -23.52 -12.48
CA GLU A 99 -10.08 -22.94 -11.97
C GLU A 99 -9.71 -21.68 -12.76
N LYS A 100 -9.85 -21.70 -14.08
CA LYS A 100 -9.61 -20.52 -14.92
C LYS A 100 -10.53 -19.36 -14.55
N LEU A 101 -11.83 -19.61 -14.41
CA LEU A 101 -12.81 -18.58 -14.01
C LEU A 101 -12.52 -18.04 -12.60
N LEU A 102 -12.10 -18.89 -11.65
CA LEU A 102 -11.69 -18.46 -10.31
C LEU A 102 -10.46 -17.55 -10.36
N PHE A 103 -9.48 -17.89 -11.18
CA PHE A 103 -8.29 -17.06 -11.38
C PHE A 103 -8.65 -15.69 -11.98
N GLU A 104 -9.44 -15.68 -13.05
CA GLU A 104 -9.91 -14.46 -13.71
C GLU A 104 -10.67 -13.56 -12.74
N GLY A 105 -11.61 -14.12 -11.97
CA GLY A 105 -12.35 -13.39 -10.95
C GLY A 105 -11.45 -12.81 -9.85
N ALA A 106 -10.40 -13.53 -9.44
CA ALA A 106 -9.45 -13.03 -8.45
C ALA A 106 -8.63 -11.85 -8.99
N VAL A 107 -8.16 -11.92 -10.24
CA VAL A 107 -7.44 -10.83 -10.91
C VAL A 107 -8.36 -9.62 -11.08
N GLU A 108 -9.61 -9.82 -11.51
CA GLU A 108 -10.62 -8.76 -11.62
C GLU A 108 -10.81 -8.04 -10.28
N LYS A 109 -10.87 -8.76 -9.14
CA LYS A 109 -11.01 -8.11 -7.82
C LYS A 109 -9.80 -7.26 -7.45
N ILE A 110 -8.59 -7.69 -7.81
CA ILE A 110 -7.38 -6.90 -7.59
C ILE A 110 -7.43 -5.61 -8.42
N GLU A 111 -7.86 -5.69 -9.67
CA GLU A 111 -8.00 -4.53 -10.56
C GLU A 111 -9.08 -3.56 -10.09
N LEU A 112 -10.22 -4.06 -9.60
CA LEU A 112 -11.25 -3.23 -8.96
C LEU A 112 -10.70 -2.47 -7.75
N ILE A 113 -9.93 -3.14 -6.89
CA ILE A 113 -9.29 -2.50 -5.73
C ILE A 113 -8.32 -1.41 -6.20
N PHE A 114 -7.45 -1.70 -7.17
CA PHE A 114 -6.50 -0.73 -7.71
C PHE A 114 -7.22 0.54 -8.22
N ASN A 115 -8.21 0.37 -9.09
CA ASN A 115 -8.95 1.49 -9.69
C ASN A 115 -9.65 2.34 -8.62
N GLU A 116 -10.28 1.70 -7.63
CA GLU A 116 -10.90 2.41 -6.53
C GLU A 116 -9.85 3.16 -5.67
N ARG A 117 -8.67 2.59 -5.42
CA ARG A 117 -7.61 3.29 -4.66
C ARG A 117 -7.05 4.49 -5.41
N ILE A 118 -6.84 4.40 -6.72
CA ILE A 118 -6.46 5.54 -7.55
C ILE A 118 -7.52 6.64 -7.50
N LYS A 119 -8.80 6.28 -7.66
CA LYS A 119 -9.92 7.22 -7.53
C LYS A 119 -9.92 7.92 -6.17
N ARG A 120 -9.72 7.20 -5.06
CA ARG A 120 -9.64 7.79 -3.72
C ARG A 120 -8.42 8.69 -3.53
N PHE A 121 -7.29 8.33 -4.12
CA PHE A 121 -6.09 9.16 -4.10
C PHE A 121 -6.32 10.51 -4.83
N LYS A 122 -6.96 10.49 -6.01
CA LYS A 122 -7.38 11.70 -6.73
C LYS A 122 -8.36 12.56 -5.93
N GLN A 123 -9.35 11.93 -5.31
CA GLN A 123 -10.29 12.64 -4.44
C GLN A 123 -9.61 13.31 -3.24
N LEU A 124 -8.52 12.74 -2.71
CA LEU A 124 -7.72 13.38 -1.68
C LEU A 124 -6.98 14.60 -2.26
N ALA A 125 -6.31 14.45 -3.40
CA ALA A 125 -5.57 15.53 -4.05
C ALA A 125 -6.46 16.73 -4.39
N ASN A 126 -7.65 16.50 -4.94
CA ASN A 126 -8.60 17.56 -5.28
C ASN A 126 -9.09 18.36 -4.07
N LYS A 127 -9.01 17.81 -2.85
CA LYS A 127 -9.35 18.55 -1.61
C LYS A 127 -8.25 19.51 -1.18
N MET A 128 -7.06 19.46 -1.80
CA MET A 128 -5.94 20.30 -1.41
C MET A 128 -6.17 21.77 -1.74
N GLU A 129 -6.89 22.08 -2.82
CA GLU A 129 -7.25 23.46 -3.20
C GLU A 129 -7.93 24.20 -2.02
N LYS A 130 -9.09 23.71 -1.58
CA LYS A 130 -9.81 24.25 -0.41
C LYS A 130 -8.96 24.20 0.87
N SER A 131 -8.17 23.15 1.06
CA SER A 131 -7.30 22.99 2.23
C SER A 131 -6.16 24.01 2.27
N ILE A 132 -5.67 24.49 1.12
CA ILE A 132 -4.65 25.55 1.00
C ILE A 132 -5.28 26.90 1.36
N GLU A 133 -6.44 27.22 0.78
CA GLU A 133 -7.18 28.46 1.05
C GLU A 133 -7.47 28.63 2.55
N LEU A 134 -8.07 27.61 3.17
CA LEU A 134 -8.37 27.62 4.60
C LEU A 134 -7.11 27.74 5.46
N TYR A 135 -6.05 27.01 5.11
CA TYR A 135 -4.81 27.04 5.88
C TYR A 135 -4.15 28.42 5.88
N ASN A 136 -4.12 29.08 4.72
CA ASN A 136 -3.61 30.45 4.61
C ASN A 136 -4.46 31.44 5.43
N SER A 137 -5.79 31.34 5.32
CA SER A 137 -6.71 32.21 6.05
C SER A 137 -6.58 32.08 7.58
N ILE A 138 -6.30 30.88 8.09
CA ILE A 138 -6.24 30.61 9.53
C ILE A 138 -4.85 30.96 10.11
N MET A 139 -3.78 30.59 9.41
CA MET A 139 -2.42 30.73 9.94
C MET A 139 -1.82 32.12 9.71
N GLY A 140 -2.30 32.88 8.72
CA GLY A 140 -1.78 34.22 8.41
C GLY A 140 -0.26 34.22 8.23
N ASN A 141 0.46 34.90 9.13
CA ASN A 141 1.93 35.00 9.07
C ASN A 141 2.68 33.76 9.60
N LYS A 142 1.99 32.75 10.16
CA LYS A 142 2.59 31.53 10.76
C LYS A 142 2.51 30.31 9.84
N VAL A 143 2.32 30.53 8.54
CA VAL A 143 2.14 29.46 7.56
C VAL A 143 3.43 28.64 7.40
N SER A 144 3.31 27.32 7.52
CA SER A 144 4.38 26.39 7.11
C SER A 144 4.44 26.29 5.59
N GLU A 145 5.55 26.76 5.00
CA GLU A 145 5.81 26.63 3.56
C GLU A 145 5.92 25.16 3.13
N GLU A 146 6.50 24.30 3.96
CA GLU A 146 6.62 22.86 3.67
C GLU A 146 5.24 22.22 3.47
N LEU A 147 4.29 22.46 4.39
CA LEU A 147 2.95 21.90 4.28
C LEU A 147 2.19 22.46 3.07
N LEU A 148 2.38 23.74 2.74
CA LEU A 148 1.80 24.32 1.52
C LEU A 148 2.37 23.67 0.26
N ASN A 149 3.68 23.47 0.19
CA ASN A 149 4.34 22.83 -0.94
C ASN A 149 3.85 21.39 -1.11
N GLN A 150 3.71 20.63 0.00
CA GLN A 150 3.12 19.29 -0.04
C GLN A 150 1.70 19.28 -0.61
N LYS A 151 0.85 20.24 -0.22
CA LYS A 151 -0.52 20.34 -0.74
C LYS A 151 -0.55 20.71 -2.22
N ARG A 152 0.29 21.68 -2.65
CA ARG A 152 0.39 22.13 -4.04
C ARG A 152 0.93 21.05 -4.97
N GLU A 153 2.05 20.42 -4.61
CA GLU A 153 2.65 19.34 -5.39
C GLU A 153 1.66 18.19 -5.61
N LEU A 154 0.91 17.81 -4.57
CA LEU A 154 -0.10 16.76 -4.67
C LEU A 154 -1.25 17.16 -5.63
N LEU A 155 -1.72 18.41 -5.56
CA LEU A 155 -2.79 18.91 -6.41
C LEU A 155 -2.35 19.00 -7.88
N GLU A 156 -1.20 19.64 -8.13
CA GLU A 156 -0.72 19.95 -9.47
C GLU A 156 -0.25 18.71 -10.24
N ASN A 157 0.36 17.74 -9.54
CA ASN A 157 0.91 16.56 -10.20
C ASN A 157 -0.03 15.35 -10.21
N ILE A 158 -1.29 15.47 -9.77
CA ILE A 158 -2.19 14.33 -9.60
C ILE A 158 -2.40 13.52 -10.90
N GLN A 159 -2.49 14.18 -12.06
CA GLN A 159 -2.64 13.51 -13.35
C GLN A 159 -1.38 12.71 -13.74
N LYS A 160 -0.18 13.26 -13.47
CA LYS A 160 1.09 12.57 -13.70
C LYS A 160 1.24 11.38 -12.76
N ILE A 161 0.83 11.53 -11.49
CA ILE A 161 0.84 10.46 -10.49
C ILE A 161 -0.10 9.31 -10.90
N GLU A 162 -1.32 9.63 -11.34
CA GLU A 162 -2.26 8.63 -11.86
C GLU A 162 -1.69 7.88 -13.05
N LYS A 163 -1.12 8.60 -14.02
CA LYS A 163 -0.45 7.98 -15.17
C LYS A 163 0.70 7.07 -14.73
N GLY A 164 1.56 7.54 -13.81
CA GLY A 164 2.67 6.77 -13.29
C GLY A 164 2.24 5.47 -12.59
N PHE A 165 1.14 5.48 -11.83
CA PHE A 165 0.60 4.26 -11.24
C PHE A 165 0.10 3.27 -12.31
N ASN A 166 -0.56 3.76 -13.35
CA ASN A 166 -1.03 2.91 -14.44
C ASN A 166 0.14 2.31 -15.25
N GLU A 167 1.19 3.08 -15.52
CA GLU A 167 2.40 2.58 -16.16
C GLU A 167 3.08 1.50 -15.31
N CYS A 168 3.09 1.66 -13.99
CA CYS A 168 3.65 0.67 -13.06
C CYS A 168 2.88 -0.66 -13.04
N LEU A 169 1.61 -0.71 -13.51
CA LEU A 169 0.87 -1.98 -13.60
C LEU A 169 1.54 -2.99 -14.54
N SER A 170 2.28 -2.52 -15.55
CA SER A 170 2.97 -3.36 -16.53
C SER A 170 4.36 -3.81 -16.06
N TYR A 171 4.90 -3.20 -15.01
CA TYR A 171 6.22 -3.55 -14.50
C TYR A 171 6.18 -4.87 -13.73
N SER A 172 6.85 -5.89 -14.27
CA SER A 172 6.87 -7.25 -13.71
C SER A 172 7.95 -7.49 -12.64
N GLY A 173 8.64 -6.44 -12.19
CA GLY A 173 9.75 -6.53 -11.24
C GLY A 173 11.10 -6.76 -11.92
N ASP A 174 12.13 -7.02 -11.12
CA ASP A 174 13.46 -7.37 -11.60
C ASP A 174 13.42 -8.73 -12.32
N GLU A 175 13.81 -8.76 -13.59
CA GLU A 175 13.69 -9.95 -14.44
C GLU A 175 14.54 -11.12 -13.93
N LYS A 176 15.76 -10.84 -13.44
CA LYS A 176 16.67 -11.89 -12.96
C LYS A 176 16.12 -12.54 -11.70
N MET A 177 15.68 -11.73 -10.73
CA MET A 177 15.08 -12.25 -9.49
C MET A 177 13.77 -12.99 -9.76
N LYS A 178 12.96 -12.48 -10.70
CA LYS A 178 11.72 -13.14 -11.13
C LYS A 178 12.00 -14.52 -11.70
N ASP A 179 12.90 -14.62 -12.67
CA ASP A 179 13.18 -15.88 -13.36
C ASP A 179 13.84 -16.90 -12.41
N GLU A 180 14.78 -16.45 -11.57
CA GLU A 180 15.36 -17.27 -10.51
C GLU A 180 14.28 -17.81 -9.56
N PHE A 181 13.36 -16.94 -9.11
CA PHE A 181 12.28 -17.34 -8.23
C PHE A 181 11.31 -18.33 -8.89
N LEU A 182 10.97 -18.12 -10.17
CA LEU A 182 10.07 -19.00 -10.90
C LEU A 182 10.67 -20.39 -11.13
N ASN A 183 11.97 -20.47 -11.43
CA ASN A 183 12.67 -21.74 -11.60
C ASN A 183 12.74 -22.56 -10.30
N ALA A 184 12.61 -21.89 -9.15
CA ALA A 184 12.57 -22.52 -7.84
C ALA A 184 11.19 -23.05 -7.43
N ILE A 185 10.12 -22.73 -8.16
CA ILE A 185 8.76 -23.18 -7.87
C ILE A 185 8.43 -24.39 -8.72
N ASP A 186 8.28 -25.54 -8.07
CA ASP A 186 7.74 -26.73 -8.72
C ASP A 186 6.21 -26.60 -8.87
N THR A 187 5.75 -26.41 -10.10
CA THR A 187 4.32 -26.29 -10.42
C THR A 187 3.69 -27.60 -10.87
N THR A 188 4.42 -28.72 -10.83
CA THR A 188 3.84 -30.05 -11.12
C THR A 188 2.90 -30.50 -10.00
N ASN A 189 3.22 -30.13 -8.76
CA ASN A 189 2.33 -30.26 -7.62
C ASN A 189 1.39 -29.05 -7.56
N ARG A 190 0.08 -29.30 -7.53
CA ARG A 190 -0.97 -28.26 -7.52
C ARG A 190 -1.26 -27.70 -6.12
N ASP A 191 -0.58 -28.18 -5.10
CA ASP A 191 -0.71 -27.66 -3.73
C ASP A 191 0.07 -26.35 -3.54
N TYR A 192 -0.53 -25.27 -4.03
CA TYR A 192 -0.01 -23.92 -3.94
C TYR A 192 0.41 -23.52 -2.52
N ILE A 193 -0.42 -23.84 -1.51
CA ILE A 193 -0.16 -23.40 -0.13
C ILE A 193 1.09 -24.10 0.39
N ASN A 194 1.15 -25.43 0.24
CA ASN A 194 2.27 -26.22 0.72
C ASN A 194 3.58 -25.82 0.03
N ILE A 195 3.56 -25.56 -1.29
CA ILE A 195 4.77 -25.16 -2.04
C ILE A 195 5.29 -23.81 -1.57
N ILE A 196 4.42 -22.79 -1.48
CA ILE A 196 4.87 -21.44 -1.10
C ILE A 196 5.30 -21.37 0.36
N GLN A 197 4.71 -22.17 1.26
CA GLN A 197 5.11 -22.22 2.67
C GLN A 197 6.44 -22.92 2.90
N ASN A 198 6.79 -23.91 2.08
CA ASN A 198 8.02 -24.70 2.23
C ASN A 198 9.18 -24.27 1.34
N LEU A 199 9.12 -23.07 0.74
CA LEU A 199 10.26 -22.49 0.06
C LEU A 199 11.45 -22.37 1.04
N ASN A 200 12.64 -22.74 0.60
CA ASN A 200 13.86 -22.56 1.39
C ASN A 200 14.17 -21.06 1.60
N GLU A 201 15.05 -20.75 2.54
CA GLU A 201 15.38 -19.37 2.90
C GLU A 201 15.89 -18.53 1.71
N HIS A 202 16.67 -19.14 0.82
CA HIS A 202 17.18 -18.49 -0.38
C HIS A 202 16.03 -18.06 -1.31
N ASN A 203 15.17 -19.00 -1.69
CA ASN A 203 14.04 -18.75 -2.59
C ASN A 203 13.03 -17.77 -1.99
N LEU A 204 12.79 -17.85 -0.67
CA LEU A 204 11.97 -16.87 0.05
C LEU A 204 12.54 -15.46 -0.06
N LYS A 205 13.86 -15.31 0.11
CA LYS A 205 14.54 -14.02 -0.01
C LYS A 205 14.47 -13.48 -1.44
N VAL A 206 14.79 -14.30 -2.44
CA VAL A 206 14.73 -13.93 -3.86
C VAL A 206 13.32 -13.46 -4.24
N GLY A 207 12.29 -14.25 -3.93
CA GLY A 207 10.91 -13.87 -4.26
C GLY A 207 10.42 -12.63 -3.49
N THR A 208 10.88 -12.44 -2.25
CA THR A 208 10.54 -11.23 -1.46
C THR A 208 11.23 -10.00 -2.04
N SER A 209 12.50 -10.12 -2.46
CA SER A 209 13.24 -9.05 -3.12
C SER A 209 12.64 -8.71 -4.49
N TRP A 210 12.21 -9.70 -5.26
CA TRP A 210 11.48 -9.49 -6.51
C TRP A 210 10.18 -8.67 -6.30
N LEU A 211 9.34 -9.06 -5.34
CA LEU A 211 8.13 -8.28 -5.03
C LEU A 211 8.45 -6.88 -4.51
N SER A 212 9.51 -6.75 -3.71
CA SER A 212 9.98 -5.46 -3.20
C SER A 212 10.46 -4.54 -4.32
N SER A 213 11.07 -5.08 -5.37
CA SER A 213 11.52 -4.27 -6.53
C SER A 213 10.34 -3.60 -7.25
N ILE A 214 9.18 -4.28 -7.33
CA ILE A 214 7.93 -3.69 -7.87
C ILE A 214 7.45 -2.53 -7.00
N ILE A 215 7.48 -2.73 -5.67
CA ILE A 215 7.05 -1.73 -4.70
C ILE A 215 7.97 -0.49 -4.77
N GLU A 216 9.28 -0.72 -4.77
CA GLU A 216 10.30 0.33 -4.83
C GLU A 216 10.25 1.10 -6.14
N ASN A 217 10.12 0.41 -7.29
CA ASN A 217 9.96 1.06 -8.59
C ASN A 217 8.72 1.96 -8.60
N THR A 218 7.58 1.47 -8.09
CA THR A 218 6.35 2.26 -8.00
C THR A 218 6.55 3.47 -7.09
N ARG A 219 7.07 3.27 -5.88
CA ARG A 219 7.34 4.35 -4.91
C ARG A 219 8.21 5.43 -5.54
N ASN A 220 9.35 5.03 -6.11
CA ASN A 220 10.32 5.95 -6.70
C ASN A 220 9.74 6.69 -7.91
N THR A 221 8.91 6.02 -8.72
CA THR A 221 8.23 6.66 -9.86
C THR A 221 7.27 7.75 -9.39
N ILE A 222 6.50 7.51 -8.33
CA ILE A 222 5.53 8.48 -7.83
C ILE A 222 6.18 9.61 -7.03
N LEU A 223 7.18 9.30 -6.19
CA LEU A 223 7.85 10.31 -5.35
C LEU A 223 8.65 11.34 -6.16
N LYS A 224 9.03 11.04 -7.41
CA LYS A 224 9.61 12.03 -8.33
C LYS A 224 8.70 13.25 -8.55
N TYR A 225 7.39 13.08 -8.40
CA TYR A 225 6.40 14.16 -8.54
C TYR A 225 6.06 14.85 -7.21
N LEU A 226 6.64 14.40 -6.10
CA LEU A 226 6.33 14.82 -4.73
C LEU A 226 7.61 15.09 -3.92
N PRO A 227 8.54 15.96 -4.38
CA PRO A 227 9.82 16.18 -3.72
C PRO A 227 9.70 16.68 -2.27
N SER A 228 8.65 17.43 -1.91
CA SER A 228 8.39 17.87 -0.52
C SER A 228 7.96 16.75 0.44
N PHE A 229 7.77 15.53 -0.07
CA PHE A 229 7.40 14.34 0.71
C PHE A 229 8.60 13.44 1.04
N ILE A 230 9.80 13.78 0.58
CA ILE A 230 11.04 13.04 0.85
C ILE A 230 11.65 13.48 2.18
#